data_AF-A0AAV5JYZ1-F1
#
_entry.id   AF-A0AAV5JYZ1-F1
#
_cell.length_a   1.000
_cell.length_b   1.000
_cell.length_c   1.000
_cell.angle_alpha   90.00
_cell.angle_beta   90.00
_cell.angle_gamma   90.00
#
_symmetry.space_group_name_H-M   'P 1'
#
loop_
_entity.id
_entity.type
_entity.pdbx_description
1 polymer ?
#
loop_
_entity_poly.entity_id
_entity_poly.type
_entity_poly.pdbx_seq_one_letter_code
_entity_poly.pdbx_strand_id
1 'polypeptide(L)'
;MIGGNSLKYLNSPHAHVFQPWIQQRRIDYVKHKHVISGILQNLKQRALGSLLSDEGEPDVAVIKKLFHAIDENHDDHLSFSELKALVLGIRFEEINLDRDDAVEKIMKDFDSSNDYRISKDEFIVGISKWLNEAKRVGGSSTDPGPRTSKFIEGFQEQTKREHYLLGADGERSDKVAGDVENPRWTSFKAVLMLLLGTLIAAAFADPLVDAVDNFSDATSIPTFFISFIALPLATNAREIVSVIISASRKKRKTASLTFSELYGAVTMNNLLCLSVFLALVYIRGLTWDFSSEVLVILIVCLLVSAFASFRTTFPLWTSSVAFILYPFSLALVYVLNYVFGWS
;
A
#
# COMPACT_ATOMS: atom_id res chain seq x y z
N MET A 1 31.82 -5.56 -17.28
CA MET A 1 31.47 -4.12 -17.08
C MET A 1 30.06 -3.87 -17.59
N ILE A 2 29.03 -4.25 -16.85
CA ILE A 2 27.64 -3.84 -17.10
C ILE A 2 27.03 -3.63 -15.71
N GLY A 3 27.31 -2.47 -15.11
CA GLY A 3 26.89 -2.17 -13.75
C GLY A 3 26.82 -0.66 -13.59
N GLY A 4 25.65 -0.16 -13.16
CA GLY A 4 25.49 1.22 -12.71
C GLY A 4 24.30 1.96 -13.32
N ASN A 5 24.07 1.85 -14.64
CA ASN A 5 23.16 2.78 -15.31
C ASN A 5 21.72 2.29 -15.53
N SER A 6 21.43 1.00 -15.35
CA SER A 6 20.07 0.49 -15.58
C SER A 6 19.09 0.85 -14.46
N LEU A 7 19.58 1.03 -13.23
CA LEU A 7 18.74 1.32 -12.05
C LEU A 7 18.15 2.74 -12.02
N LYS A 8 18.69 3.69 -12.79
CA LYS A 8 18.18 5.08 -12.81
C LYS A 8 16.93 5.26 -13.67
N TYR A 9 16.72 4.42 -14.68
CA TYR A 9 15.54 4.50 -15.56
C TYR A 9 14.30 3.79 -14.99
N LEU A 10 14.47 2.99 -13.93
CA LEU A 10 13.42 2.19 -13.27
C LEU A 10 12.66 2.95 -12.16
N ASN A 11 13.03 4.20 -11.88
CA ASN A 11 12.33 5.06 -10.91
C ASN A 11 11.26 5.96 -11.57
N SER A 12 10.95 5.75 -12.86
CA SER A 12 9.94 6.51 -13.59
C SER A 12 8.53 5.96 -13.32
N PRO A 13 7.53 6.82 -13.00
CA PRO A 13 6.15 6.37 -12.79
C PRO A 13 5.55 5.69 -14.03
N HIS A 14 6.09 5.93 -15.22
CA HIS A 14 5.65 5.30 -16.47
C HIS A 14 6.06 3.82 -16.59
N ALA A 15 7.07 3.35 -15.85
CA ALA A 15 7.50 1.95 -15.90
C ALA A 15 6.52 0.99 -15.20
N HIS A 16 5.73 1.49 -14.24
CA HIS A 16 4.76 0.69 -13.49
C HIS A 16 3.59 0.17 -14.34
N VAL A 17 3.24 0.86 -15.43
CA VAL A 17 2.09 0.49 -16.27
C VAL A 17 2.46 -0.54 -17.35
N PHE A 18 3.73 -0.61 -17.76
CA PHE A 18 4.13 -1.37 -18.95
C PHE A 18 4.78 -2.74 -18.65
N GLN A 19 5.15 -3.04 -17.41
CA GLN A 19 5.90 -4.27 -17.10
C GLN A 19 5.48 -4.92 -15.75
N PRO A 20 4.27 -5.50 -15.66
CA PRO A 20 3.77 -6.15 -14.44
C PRO A 20 4.70 -7.26 -13.92
N TRP A 21 5.38 -7.98 -14.82
CA TRP A 21 6.35 -9.02 -14.43
C TRP A 21 7.58 -8.47 -13.69
N ILE A 22 8.02 -7.24 -13.98
CA ILE A 22 9.14 -6.61 -13.25
C ILE A 22 8.68 -6.19 -11.86
N GLN A 23 7.47 -5.64 -11.77
CA GLN A 23 6.89 -5.23 -10.50
C GLN A 23 6.69 -6.44 -9.58
N GLN A 24 6.17 -7.55 -10.10
CA GLN A 24 6.04 -8.81 -9.35
C GLN A 24 7.40 -9.32 -8.87
N ARG A 25 8.41 -9.38 -9.75
CA ARG A 25 9.77 -9.79 -9.36
C ARG A 25 10.36 -8.87 -8.28
N ARG A 26 10.07 -7.57 -8.33
CA ARG A 26 10.52 -6.61 -7.33
C ARG A 26 9.82 -6.86 -5.98
N ILE A 27 8.52 -7.09 -5.98
CA ILE A 27 7.74 -7.45 -4.79
C ILE A 27 8.30 -8.74 -4.17
N ASP A 28 8.49 -9.78 -4.98
CA ASP A 28 9.00 -11.08 -4.53
C ASP A 28 10.41 -10.97 -3.95
N TYR A 29 11.29 -10.21 -4.60
CA TYR A 29 12.64 -9.95 -4.12
C TYR A 29 12.65 -9.21 -2.78
N VAL A 30 11.75 -8.25 -2.58
CA VAL A 30 11.66 -7.49 -1.33
C VAL A 30 11.01 -8.31 -0.21
N LYS A 31 10.00 -9.14 -0.53
CA LYS A 31 9.47 -10.17 0.39
C LYS A 31 10.58 -11.10 0.84
N HIS A 32 11.41 -11.60 -0.09
CA HIS A 32 12.56 -12.45 0.20
C HIS A 32 13.57 -11.79 1.14
N LYS A 33 14.01 -10.56 0.82
CA LYS A 33 14.91 -9.79 1.70
C LYS A 33 14.37 -9.64 3.11
N HIS A 34 13.06 -9.45 3.27
CA HIS A 34 12.46 -9.28 4.58
C HIS A 34 12.54 -10.55 5.42
N VAL A 35 12.24 -11.70 4.82
CA VAL A 35 12.38 -13.02 5.47
C VAL A 35 13.81 -13.20 5.96
N ILE A 36 14.80 -12.95 5.10
CA ILE A 36 16.22 -13.06 5.45
C ILE A 36 16.62 -12.08 6.57
N SER A 37 16.16 -10.83 6.51
CA SER A 37 16.39 -9.84 7.56
C SER A 37 15.87 -10.31 8.93
N GLY A 38 14.70 -10.96 8.96
CA GLY A 38 14.14 -11.54 10.19
C GLY A 38 15.00 -12.68 10.73
N ILE A 39 15.52 -13.53 9.85
CA ILE A 39 16.42 -14.64 10.22
C ILE A 39 17.72 -14.11 10.79
N LEU A 40 18.39 -13.17 10.11
CA LEU A 40 19.64 -12.58 10.59
C LEU A 40 19.48 -11.95 11.99
N GLN A 41 18.34 -11.32 12.26
CA GLN A 41 18.05 -10.78 13.58
C GLN A 41 17.84 -11.88 14.64
N ASN A 42 17.10 -12.93 14.30
CA ASN A 42 16.89 -14.05 15.21
C ASN A 42 18.21 -14.76 15.52
N LEU A 43 19.04 -14.97 14.50
CA LEU A 43 20.39 -15.52 14.65
C LEU A 43 21.28 -14.62 15.51
N LYS A 44 21.22 -13.29 15.34
CA LYS A 44 21.91 -12.33 16.22
C LYS A 44 21.46 -12.47 17.68
N GLN A 45 20.16 -12.65 17.93
CA GLN A 45 19.63 -12.82 19.29
C GLN A 45 20.04 -14.15 19.92
N ARG A 46 20.16 -15.22 19.12
CA ARG A 46 20.61 -16.54 19.56
C ARG A 46 22.13 -16.66 19.68
N ALA A 47 22.88 -15.85 18.94
CA ALA A 47 24.33 -15.85 18.98
C ALA A 47 24.81 -15.34 20.34
N LEU A 48 25.54 -16.18 21.08
CA LEU A 48 26.28 -15.79 22.29
C LEU A 48 27.55 -14.97 21.95
N GLY A 49 27.50 -14.15 20.89
CA GLY A 49 28.64 -13.44 20.30
C GLY A 49 28.25 -12.62 19.06
N SER A 50 29.23 -11.96 18.44
CA SER A 50 29.03 -11.23 17.19
C SER A 50 28.99 -12.20 16.00
N LEU A 51 28.04 -12.02 15.06
CA LEU A 51 28.03 -12.75 13.78
C LEU A 51 29.17 -12.34 12.83
N LEU A 52 29.88 -11.25 13.16
CA LEU A 52 31.06 -10.78 12.45
C LEU A 52 32.28 -10.81 13.38
N SER A 53 33.45 -11.12 12.84
CA SER A 53 34.75 -10.98 13.51
C SER A 53 35.11 -9.50 13.72
N ASP A 54 36.19 -9.24 14.44
CA ASP A 54 36.70 -7.88 14.69
C ASP A 54 37.13 -7.16 13.40
N GLU A 55 37.55 -7.92 12.39
CA GLU A 55 37.86 -7.47 11.02
C GLU A 55 36.60 -7.16 10.20
N GLY A 56 35.41 -7.53 10.70
CA GLY A 56 34.13 -7.30 10.02
C GLY A 56 33.81 -8.31 8.93
N GLU A 57 34.40 -9.50 8.99
CA GLU A 57 34.08 -10.67 8.16
C GLU A 57 33.15 -11.63 8.92
N PRO A 58 32.33 -12.46 8.24
CA PRO A 58 31.46 -13.43 8.92
C PRO A 58 32.22 -14.38 9.85
N ASP A 59 31.81 -14.46 11.12
CA ASP A 59 32.42 -15.37 12.09
C ASP A 59 31.89 -16.79 11.88
N VAL A 60 32.66 -17.58 11.13
CA VAL A 60 32.33 -18.96 10.80
C VAL A 60 32.16 -19.83 12.04
N ALA A 61 32.88 -19.58 13.14
CA ALA A 61 32.77 -20.38 14.35
C ALA A 61 31.42 -20.14 15.06
N VAL A 62 30.97 -18.88 15.10
CA VAL A 62 29.66 -18.51 15.64
C VAL A 62 28.53 -19.04 14.75
N ILE A 63 28.66 -18.93 13.42
CA ILE A 63 27.67 -19.44 12.46
C ILE A 63 27.54 -20.97 12.57
N LYS A 64 28.66 -21.69 12.74
CA LYS A 64 28.66 -23.14 12.98
C LYS A 64 27.93 -23.53 14.28
N LYS A 65 28.10 -22.76 15.35
CA LYS A 65 27.37 -22.99 16.61
C LYS A 65 25.87 -22.75 16.45
N LEU A 66 25.49 -21.76 15.65
CA LEU A 66 24.09 -21.48 15.35
C LEU A 66 23.44 -22.59 14.53
N PHE A 67 24.16 -23.16 13.56
CA PHE A 67 23.68 -24.32 12.80
C PHE A 67 23.29 -25.46 13.75
N HIS A 68 24.19 -25.86 14.65
CA HIS A 68 23.92 -26.92 15.63
C HIS A 68 22.84 -26.58 16.66
N ALA A 69 22.52 -25.29 16.84
CA ALA A 69 21.43 -24.87 17.72
C ALA A 69 20.05 -24.88 17.01
N ILE A 70 20.03 -25.04 15.68
CA ILE A 70 18.82 -25.14 14.87
C ILE A 70 18.56 -26.58 14.45
N ASP A 71 19.62 -27.33 14.18
CA ASP A 71 19.64 -28.78 13.94
C ASP A 71 19.27 -29.53 15.24
N GLU A 72 17.96 -29.74 15.42
CA GLU A 72 17.37 -30.30 16.65
C GLU A 72 17.49 -31.83 16.67
N ASN A 73 17.45 -32.46 15.49
CA ASN A 73 17.58 -33.91 15.36
C ASN A 73 19.05 -34.38 15.25
N HIS A 74 20.00 -33.45 15.14
CA HIS A 74 21.44 -33.68 15.04
C HIS A 74 21.83 -34.55 13.83
N ASP A 75 21.11 -34.39 12.71
CA ASP A 75 21.38 -35.11 11.47
C ASP A 75 22.39 -34.38 10.56
N ASP A 76 23.01 -33.31 11.04
CA ASP A 76 23.96 -32.42 10.34
C ASP A 76 23.36 -31.73 9.10
N HIS A 77 22.03 -31.71 8.98
CA HIS A 77 21.28 -31.02 7.93
C HIS A 77 20.13 -30.21 8.55
N LEU A 78 19.68 -29.15 7.87
CA LEU A 78 18.45 -28.45 8.25
C LEU A 78 17.33 -28.83 7.30
N SER A 79 16.30 -29.45 7.85
CA SER A 79 15.08 -29.82 7.15
C SER A 79 14.10 -28.65 7.03
N PHE A 80 13.12 -28.79 6.14
CA PHE A 80 12.01 -27.84 6.03
C PHE A 80 11.31 -27.60 7.38
N SER A 81 11.15 -28.65 8.20
CA SER A 81 10.49 -28.57 9.51
C SER A 81 11.28 -27.74 10.52
N GLU A 82 12.60 -27.88 10.56
CA GLU A 82 13.48 -27.13 11.47
C GLU A 82 13.57 -25.66 11.06
N LEU A 83 13.64 -25.40 9.75
CA LEU A 83 13.54 -24.04 9.22
C LEU A 83 12.16 -23.42 9.51
N LYS A 84 11.08 -24.20 9.40
CA LYS A 84 9.74 -23.75 9.77
C LYS A 84 9.67 -23.42 11.27
N ALA A 85 10.28 -24.22 12.14
CA ALA A 85 10.39 -23.93 13.57
C ALA A 85 11.19 -22.65 13.84
N LEU A 86 12.28 -22.42 13.11
CA LEU A 86 13.04 -21.17 13.17
C LEU A 86 12.17 -19.97 12.77
N VAL A 87 11.48 -20.06 11.62
CA VAL A 87 10.59 -19.01 11.09
C VAL A 87 9.41 -18.75 12.04
N LEU A 88 8.87 -19.78 12.69
CA LEU A 88 7.83 -19.65 13.72
C LEU A 88 8.30 -18.84 14.94
N GLY A 89 9.58 -18.95 15.31
CA GLY A 89 10.20 -18.17 16.37
C GLY A 89 10.42 -16.70 16.02
N ILE A 90 10.28 -16.32 14.74
CA ILE A 90 10.46 -14.94 14.27
C ILE A 90 9.11 -14.23 14.28
N ARG A 91 8.99 -13.18 15.09
CA ARG A 91 7.81 -12.29 15.06
C ARG A 91 7.90 -11.38 13.84
N PHE A 92 7.36 -11.83 12.71
CA PHE A 92 7.05 -10.95 11.59
C PHE A 92 5.81 -10.13 11.94
N GLU A 93 5.94 -9.13 12.81
CA GLU A 93 4.83 -8.29 13.30
C GLU A 93 4.09 -7.54 12.18
N GLU A 94 4.63 -7.55 10.95
CA GLU A 94 4.22 -6.68 9.89
C GLU A 94 3.74 -7.34 8.60
N ILE A 95 3.85 -8.67 8.46
CA ILE A 95 3.52 -9.35 7.20
C ILE A 95 2.58 -10.53 7.39
N ASN A 96 1.58 -10.61 6.52
CA ASN A 96 0.76 -11.79 6.30
C ASN A 96 1.52 -12.73 5.33
N LEU A 97 2.73 -13.13 5.71
CA LEU A 97 3.58 -14.00 4.88
C LEU A 97 3.21 -15.43 5.22
N ASP A 98 2.85 -16.21 4.21
CA ASP A 98 2.67 -17.64 4.42
C ASP A 98 4.00 -18.23 4.91
N ARG A 99 3.94 -18.98 6.01
CA ARG A 99 5.15 -19.50 6.66
C ARG A 99 5.83 -20.51 5.76
N ASP A 100 5.07 -21.23 4.96
CA ASP A 100 5.61 -22.22 4.03
C ASP A 100 6.30 -21.54 2.84
N ASP A 101 5.74 -20.46 2.29
CA ASP A 101 6.40 -19.60 1.29
C ASP A 101 7.72 -19.00 1.82
N ALA A 102 7.76 -18.61 3.10
CA ALA A 102 9.00 -18.11 3.72
C ALA A 102 10.10 -19.18 3.75
N VAL A 103 9.74 -20.42 4.14
CA VAL A 103 10.70 -21.53 4.21
C VAL A 103 11.15 -21.96 2.82
N GLU A 104 10.25 -22.03 1.85
CA GLU A 104 10.57 -22.37 0.46
C GLU A 104 11.57 -21.38 -0.16
N LYS A 105 11.38 -20.09 0.12
CA LYS A 105 12.33 -19.03 -0.27
C LYS A 105 13.71 -19.20 0.34
N ILE A 106 13.80 -19.56 1.62
CA ILE A 106 15.07 -19.85 2.29
C ILE A 106 15.74 -21.05 1.63
N MET A 107 14.99 -22.14 1.45
CA MET A 107 15.49 -23.38 0.86
C MET A 107 16.11 -23.09 -0.50
N LYS A 108 15.39 -22.39 -1.38
CA LYS A 108 15.86 -22.03 -2.73
C LYS A 108 17.15 -21.20 -2.77
N ASP A 109 17.44 -20.44 -1.72
CA ASP A 109 18.60 -19.53 -1.70
C ASP A 109 19.80 -20.11 -0.94
N PHE A 110 19.58 -21.11 -0.08
CA PHE A 110 20.61 -21.74 0.74
C PHE A 110 20.99 -23.13 0.21
N ASP A 111 20.01 -23.95 -0.17
CA ASP A 111 20.21 -25.27 -0.77
C ASP A 111 20.73 -25.09 -2.22
N SER A 112 22.05 -25.19 -2.37
CA SER A 112 22.72 -25.09 -3.65
C SER A 112 22.81 -26.46 -4.34
N SER A 113 22.75 -27.53 -3.54
CA SER A 113 22.78 -28.92 -3.99
C SER A 113 21.45 -29.41 -4.58
N ASN A 114 20.34 -28.73 -4.26
CA ASN A 114 18.95 -29.06 -4.58
C ASN A 114 18.50 -30.43 -4.01
N ASP A 115 18.99 -30.79 -2.82
CA ASP A 115 18.59 -32.02 -2.11
C ASP A 115 17.44 -31.80 -1.11
N TYR A 116 16.88 -30.59 -1.07
CA TYR A 116 15.83 -30.13 -0.15
C TYR A 116 16.24 -30.18 1.33
N ARG A 117 17.55 -30.16 1.59
CA ARG A 117 18.15 -30.03 2.90
C ARG A 117 19.20 -28.93 2.83
N ILE A 118 19.52 -28.32 3.96
CA ILE A 118 20.61 -27.34 4.02
C ILE A 118 21.74 -27.97 4.83
N SER A 119 22.83 -28.29 4.15
CA SER A 119 24.05 -28.74 4.81
C SER A 119 24.72 -27.60 5.59
N LYS A 120 25.60 -27.95 6.52
CA LYS A 120 26.37 -26.97 7.29
C LYS A 120 27.15 -25.98 6.43
N ASP A 121 27.76 -26.43 5.34
CA ASP A 121 28.54 -25.57 4.45
C ASP A 121 27.64 -24.63 3.66
N GLU A 122 26.50 -25.11 3.16
CA GLU A 122 25.48 -24.27 2.51
C GLU A 122 24.91 -23.22 3.45
N PHE A 123 24.65 -23.58 4.70
CA PHE A 123 24.20 -22.64 5.72
C PHE A 123 25.23 -21.53 5.96
N ILE A 124 26.51 -21.88 6.10
CA ILE A 124 27.59 -20.91 6.28
C ILE A 124 27.70 -19.97 5.07
N VAL A 125 27.67 -20.52 3.86
CA VAL A 125 27.73 -19.74 2.62
C VAL A 125 26.53 -18.80 2.50
N GLY A 126 25.32 -19.29 2.74
CA GLY A 126 24.08 -18.53 2.69
C GLY A 126 24.06 -17.37 3.68
N ILE A 127 24.37 -17.62 4.96
CA ILE A 127 24.43 -16.57 5.98
C ILE A 127 25.55 -15.56 5.67
N SER A 128 26.72 -16.02 5.24
CA SER A 128 27.85 -15.14 4.90
C SER A 128 27.52 -14.21 3.72
N LYS A 129 26.85 -14.73 2.68
CA LYS A 129 26.36 -13.95 1.54
C LYS A 129 25.43 -12.83 1.99
N TRP A 130 24.48 -13.13 2.88
CA TRP A 130 23.50 -12.15 3.34
C TRP A 130 24.03 -11.16 4.37
N LEU A 131 24.99 -11.55 5.21
CA LEU A 131 25.74 -10.62 6.07
C LEU A 131 26.53 -9.61 5.23
N ASN A 132 27.17 -10.07 4.16
CA ASN A 132 27.88 -9.20 3.22
C ASN A 132 26.94 -8.27 2.45
N GLU A 133 25.77 -8.76 2.02
CA GLU A 133 24.75 -7.91 1.41
C GLU A 133 24.22 -6.86 2.40
N ALA A 134 23.96 -7.23 3.66
CA ALA A 134 23.57 -6.29 4.71
C ALA A 134 24.65 -5.21 4.96
N LYS A 135 25.94 -5.58 4.88
CA LYS A 135 27.08 -4.63 4.96
C LYS A 135 27.10 -3.66 3.78
N ARG A 136 26.83 -4.14 2.56
CA ARG A 136 26.77 -3.29 1.34
C ARG A 136 25.61 -2.29 1.39
N VAL A 137 24.46 -2.74 1.88
CA VAL A 137 23.23 -1.94 1.95
C VAL A 137 23.27 -0.97 3.15
N GLY A 138 23.84 -1.38 4.28
CA GLY A 138 23.87 -0.60 5.52
C GLY A 138 24.82 0.61 5.55
N GLY A 139 25.74 0.73 4.59
CA GLY A 139 26.65 1.88 4.46
C GLY A 139 27.71 2.00 5.59
N SER A 140 28.87 2.55 5.25
CA SER A 140 29.94 2.86 6.21
C SER A 140 29.50 3.94 7.19
N SER A 141 29.06 3.57 8.39
CA SER A 141 28.77 4.51 9.47
C SER A 141 29.98 4.67 10.40
N THR A 142 30.32 5.92 10.73
CA THR A 142 31.49 6.33 11.53
C THR A 142 31.23 6.34 13.04
N ASP A 143 30.35 5.47 13.56
CA ASP A 143 29.77 5.62 14.91
C ASP A 143 29.98 4.36 15.79
N PRO A 144 30.39 4.46 17.06
CA PRO A 144 31.17 3.44 17.80
C PRO A 144 30.36 2.29 18.45
N GLY A 145 29.29 1.81 17.80
CA GLY A 145 28.52 0.64 18.29
C GLY A 145 29.04 -0.71 17.75
N PRO A 146 28.55 -1.86 18.26
CA PRO A 146 28.93 -3.18 17.75
C PRO A 146 28.55 -3.29 16.26
N ARG A 147 29.55 -3.39 15.36
CA ARG A 147 29.38 -3.26 13.90
C ARG A 147 28.24 -4.12 13.33
N THR A 148 28.12 -5.35 13.80
CA THR A 148 27.07 -6.32 13.41
C THR A 148 25.65 -5.85 13.70
N SER A 149 25.45 -5.15 14.82
CA SER A 149 24.12 -4.69 15.22
C SER A 149 23.56 -3.65 14.25
N LYS A 150 24.39 -2.69 13.83
CA LYS A 150 24.00 -1.58 12.97
C LYS A 150 23.76 -2.01 11.53
N PHE A 151 24.58 -2.89 10.96
CA PHE A 151 24.37 -3.36 9.58
C PHE A 151 23.08 -4.15 9.44
N ILE A 152 22.81 -5.04 10.41
CA ILE A 152 21.56 -5.80 10.42
C ILE A 152 20.39 -4.82 10.60
N GLU A 153 20.41 -3.94 11.61
CA GLU A 153 19.34 -2.95 11.86
C GLU A 153 19.07 -2.03 10.67
N GLY A 154 20.11 -1.51 10.01
CA GLY A 154 19.98 -0.70 8.79
C GLY A 154 19.39 -1.48 7.61
N PHE A 155 19.83 -2.72 7.41
CA PHE A 155 19.25 -3.62 6.42
C PHE A 155 17.76 -3.91 6.72
N GLN A 156 17.39 -4.05 8.00
CA GLN A 156 15.99 -4.24 8.39
C GLN A 156 15.14 -3.01 8.09
N GLU A 157 15.62 -1.81 8.47
CA GLU A 157 14.89 -0.57 8.22
C GLU A 157 14.65 -0.34 6.74
N GLN A 158 15.68 -0.55 5.91
CA GLN A 158 15.56 -0.39 4.47
C GLN A 158 14.60 -1.42 3.88
N THR A 159 14.73 -2.69 4.26
CA THR A 159 13.86 -3.75 3.74
C THR A 159 12.41 -3.58 4.17
N LYS A 160 12.16 -3.12 5.41
CA LYS A 160 10.82 -2.73 5.87
C LYS A 160 10.26 -1.57 5.06
N ARG A 161 11.06 -0.54 4.75
CA ARG A 161 10.64 0.59 3.91
C ARG A 161 10.30 0.16 2.48
N GLU A 162 11.17 -0.62 1.84
CA GLU A 162 10.95 -1.12 0.48
C GLU A 162 9.70 -2.01 0.41
N HIS A 163 9.53 -2.92 1.37
CA HIS A 163 8.36 -3.80 1.43
C HIS A 163 7.08 -3.02 1.65
N TYR A 164 7.12 -2.01 2.52
CA TYR A 164 5.97 -1.18 2.81
C TYR A 164 5.45 -0.43 1.57
N LEU A 165 6.36 0.14 0.77
CA LEU A 165 6.02 0.86 -0.45
C LEU A 165 5.45 -0.08 -1.54
N LEU A 166 5.92 -1.32 -1.60
CA LEU A 166 5.53 -2.28 -2.64
C LEU A 166 4.34 -3.17 -2.22
N GLY A 167 4.15 -3.40 -0.93
CA GLY A 167 3.09 -4.25 -0.37
C GLY A 167 1.71 -3.60 -0.43
N ALA A 168 1.63 -2.27 -0.40
CA ALA A 168 0.38 -1.55 -0.66
C ALA A 168 -0.14 -1.77 -2.09
N ASP A 169 0.78 -1.85 -3.07
CA ASP A 169 0.46 -2.27 -4.44
C ASP A 169 0.22 -3.79 -4.54
N GLY A 170 1.00 -4.58 -3.80
CA GLY A 170 0.96 -6.05 -3.81
C GLY A 170 -0.35 -6.65 -3.28
N GLU A 171 -0.92 -6.15 -2.17
CA GLU A 171 -2.23 -6.64 -1.68
C GLU A 171 -3.39 -6.31 -2.63
N ARG A 172 -3.22 -5.29 -3.49
CA ARG A 172 -4.17 -4.95 -4.55
C ARG A 172 -4.00 -5.87 -5.75
N SER A 173 -2.75 -6.26 -6.05
CA SER A 173 -2.39 -7.17 -7.14
C SER A 173 -2.71 -8.64 -6.82
N ASP A 174 -2.47 -9.11 -5.59
CA ASP A 174 -2.72 -10.52 -5.18
C ASP A 174 -4.22 -10.90 -5.25
N LYS A 175 -5.13 -9.91 -5.23
CA LYS A 175 -6.58 -10.14 -5.46
C LYS A 175 -6.96 -10.23 -6.94
N VAL A 176 -6.06 -9.86 -7.84
CA VAL A 176 -6.26 -9.85 -9.30
C VAL A 176 -5.34 -10.86 -10.01
N ALA A 177 -4.27 -11.33 -9.36
CA ALA A 177 -3.28 -12.25 -9.89
C ALA A 177 -3.71 -13.72 -9.90
N GLY A 178 -5.02 -13.98 -9.92
CA GLY A 178 -5.55 -15.27 -10.36
C GLY A 178 -5.66 -15.26 -11.88
N ASP A 179 -4.72 -15.95 -12.52
CA ASP A 179 -4.64 -16.28 -13.95
C ASP A 179 -3.76 -15.35 -14.80
N VAL A 180 -2.72 -15.94 -15.41
CA VAL A 180 -1.89 -15.31 -16.44
C VAL A 180 -2.69 -15.33 -17.74
N GLU A 181 -3.77 -14.56 -17.78
CA GLU A 181 -4.47 -14.32 -19.04
C GLU A 181 -3.60 -13.41 -19.92
N ASN A 182 -3.52 -13.77 -21.20
CA ASN A 182 -2.82 -13.02 -22.25
C ASN A 182 -3.10 -11.51 -22.11
N PRO A 183 -2.09 -10.62 -22.06
CA PRO A 183 -2.29 -9.18 -21.81
C PRO A 183 -3.27 -8.51 -22.80
N ARG A 184 -3.38 -9.04 -24.02
CA ARG A 184 -4.37 -8.60 -25.02
C ARG A 184 -5.80 -8.99 -24.63
N TRP A 185 -5.99 -10.19 -24.09
CA TRP A 185 -7.28 -10.68 -23.61
C TRP A 185 -7.72 -9.93 -22.35
N THR A 186 -6.80 -9.70 -21.40
CA THR A 186 -7.07 -8.88 -20.22
C THR A 186 -7.50 -7.47 -20.60
N SER A 187 -6.81 -6.85 -21.58
CA SER A 187 -7.16 -5.52 -22.09
C SER A 187 -8.53 -5.52 -22.77
N PHE A 188 -8.81 -6.50 -23.62
CA PHE A 188 -10.11 -6.63 -24.29
C PHE A 188 -11.25 -6.84 -23.30
N LYS A 189 -11.06 -7.71 -22.31
CA LYS A 189 -11.99 -7.99 -21.22
C LYS A 189 -12.26 -6.73 -20.38
N ALA A 190 -11.22 -5.95 -20.08
CA ALA A 190 -11.34 -4.69 -19.35
C ALA A 190 -12.16 -3.65 -20.14
N VAL A 191 -11.89 -3.49 -21.45
CA VAL A 191 -12.67 -2.60 -22.32
C VAL A 191 -14.13 -3.05 -22.40
N LEU A 192 -14.37 -4.35 -22.54
CA LEU A 192 -15.73 -4.91 -22.58
C LEU A 192 -16.47 -4.68 -21.26
N MET A 193 -15.82 -4.92 -20.11
CA MET A 193 -16.41 -4.64 -18.80
C MET A 193 -16.70 -3.15 -18.59
N LEU A 194 -15.82 -2.27 -19.06
CA LEU A 194 -16.03 -0.82 -18.99
C LEU A 194 -17.24 -0.38 -19.84
N LEU A 195 -17.35 -0.88 -21.07
CA LEU A 195 -18.50 -0.61 -21.95
C LEU A 195 -19.80 -1.13 -21.35
N LEU A 196 -19.79 -2.38 -20.86
CA LEU A 196 -20.96 -2.98 -20.22
C LEU A 196 -21.38 -2.20 -18.97
N GLY A 197 -20.43 -1.84 -18.10
CA GLY A 197 -20.68 -1.02 -16.92
C GLY A 197 -21.24 0.35 -17.27
N THR A 198 -20.73 0.98 -18.32
CA THR A 198 -21.23 2.27 -18.81
C THR A 198 -22.66 2.16 -19.35
N LEU A 199 -22.97 1.09 -20.09
CA LEU A 199 -24.31 0.86 -20.64
C LEU A 199 -25.34 0.59 -19.53
N ILE A 200 -24.96 -0.20 -18.51
CA ILE A 200 -25.78 -0.40 -17.32
C ILE A 200 -25.98 0.93 -16.59
N ALA A 201 -24.92 1.70 -16.33
CA ALA A 201 -25.04 2.99 -15.66
C ALA A 201 -25.98 3.95 -16.41
N ALA A 202 -25.88 4.00 -17.74
CA ALA A 202 -26.78 4.81 -18.57
C ALA A 202 -28.24 4.33 -18.50
N ALA A 203 -28.48 3.01 -18.53
CA ALA A 203 -29.82 2.45 -18.44
C ALA A 203 -30.49 2.69 -17.07
N PHE A 204 -29.70 2.81 -16.01
CA PHE A 204 -30.18 3.05 -14.64
C PHE A 204 -30.12 4.52 -14.20
N ALA A 205 -29.57 5.42 -15.02
CA ALA A 205 -29.47 6.84 -14.69
C ALA A 205 -30.85 7.50 -14.50
N ASP A 206 -31.74 7.39 -15.49
CA ASP A 206 -33.07 7.99 -15.41
C ASP A 206 -33.93 7.36 -14.29
N PRO A 207 -34.03 6.01 -14.15
CA PRO A 207 -34.74 5.40 -13.02
C PRO A 207 -34.23 5.82 -11.64
N LEU A 208 -32.92 6.10 -11.52
CA LEU A 208 -32.35 6.58 -10.27
C LEU A 208 -32.83 8.01 -9.95
N VAL A 209 -32.87 8.90 -10.95
CA VAL A 209 -33.41 10.26 -10.77
C VAL A 209 -34.89 10.19 -10.37
N ASP A 210 -35.69 9.37 -11.07
CA ASP A 210 -37.10 9.16 -10.75
C ASP A 210 -37.29 8.62 -9.32
N ALA A 211 -36.43 7.71 -8.87
CA ALA A 211 -36.48 7.18 -7.51
C ALA A 211 -36.17 8.25 -6.46
N VAL A 212 -35.24 9.17 -6.75
CA VAL A 212 -34.92 10.29 -5.85
C VAL A 212 -36.10 11.27 -5.76
N ASP A 213 -36.75 11.59 -6.87
CA ASP A 213 -37.92 12.48 -6.89
C ASP A 213 -39.11 11.85 -6.14
N ASN A 214 -39.45 10.59 -6.42
CA ASN A 214 -40.51 9.89 -5.70
C ASN A 214 -40.22 9.75 -4.19
N PHE A 215 -38.95 9.57 -3.82
CA PHE A 215 -38.54 9.51 -2.41
C PHE A 215 -38.63 10.89 -1.74
N SER A 216 -38.24 11.95 -2.44
CA SER A 216 -38.40 13.35 -2.01
C SER A 216 -39.88 13.65 -1.72
N ASP A 217 -40.77 13.31 -2.65
CA ASP A 217 -42.22 13.54 -2.52
C ASP A 217 -42.83 12.75 -1.35
N ALA A 218 -42.44 11.48 -1.19
CA ALA A 218 -42.96 10.63 -0.13
C ALA A 218 -42.48 11.05 1.28
N THR A 219 -41.27 11.59 1.39
CA THR A 219 -40.66 11.95 2.69
C THR A 219 -40.73 13.45 3.00
N SER A 220 -41.15 14.28 2.04
CA SER A 220 -41.10 15.75 2.10
C SER A 220 -39.69 16.31 2.37
N ILE A 221 -38.64 15.54 2.03
CA ILE A 221 -37.24 15.96 2.12
C ILE A 221 -36.81 16.47 0.73
N PRO A 222 -36.30 17.71 0.60
CA PRO A 222 -35.89 18.22 -0.71
C PRO A 222 -34.88 17.33 -1.44
N THR A 223 -35.09 17.12 -2.75
CA THR A 223 -34.23 16.37 -3.68
C THR A 223 -32.74 16.74 -3.54
N PHE A 224 -32.45 18.01 -3.23
CA PHE A 224 -31.11 18.51 -2.92
C PHE A 224 -30.41 17.71 -1.81
N PHE A 225 -31.06 17.52 -0.65
CA PHE A 225 -30.43 16.84 0.49
C PHE A 225 -30.25 15.34 0.21
N ILE A 226 -31.18 14.71 -0.50
CA ILE A 226 -31.06 13.31 -0.89
C ILE A 226 -29.86 13.15 -1.84
N SER A 227 -29.70 14.05 -2.81
CA SER A 227 -28.60 14.02 -3.78
C SER A 227 -27.24 14.38 -3.17
N PHE A 228 -27.20 15.22 -2.13
CA PHE A 228 -25.96 15.71 -1.53
C PHE A 228 -25.46 14.90 -0.32
N ILE A 229 -26.37 14.18 0.34
CA ILE A 229 -26.07 13.40 1.55
C ILE A 229 -26.26 11.91 1.26
N ALA A 230 -27.47 11.50 0.92
CA ALA A 230 -27.83 10.08 0.83
C ALA A 230 -27.16 9.39 -0.36
N LEU A 231 -27.18 10.01 -1.54
CA LEU A 231 -26.65 9.41 -2.76
C LEU A 231 -25.11 9.21 -2.73
N PRO A 232 -24.28 10.18 -2.29
CA PRO A 232 -22.85 9.98 -2.16
C PRO A 232 -22.49 8.96 -1.06
N LEU A 233 -23.26 8.91 0.04
CA LEU A 233 -23.07 7.90 1.07
C LEU A 233 -23.37 6.50 0.53
N ALA A 234 -24.47 6.32 -0.22
CA ALA A 234 -24.85 5.03 -0.77
C ALA A 234 -23.86 4.54 -1.83
N THR A 235 -23.47 5.41 -2.77
CA THR A 235 -22.59 5.04 -3.88
C THR A 235 -21.14 4.78 -3.44
N ASN A 236 -20.66 5.48 -2.40
CA ASN A 236 -19.28 5.35 -1.91
C ASN A 236 -19.14 4.54 -0.61
N ALA A 237 -20.23 3.97 -0.06
CA ALA A 237 -20.21 3.25 1.21
C ALA A 237 -19.13 2.16 1.27
N ARG A 238 -18.99 1.37 0.21
CA ARG A 238 -18.00 0.28 0.14
C ARG A 238 -16.56 0.79 0.23
N GLU A 239 -16.27 1.92 -0.42
CA GLU A 239 -14.95 2.52 -0.41
C GLU A 239 -14.62 3.07 0.98
N ILE A 240 -15.55 3.81 1.59
CA ILE A 240 -15.44 4.34 2.96
C ILE A 240 -15.12 3.21 3.95
N VAL A 241 -15.87 2.11 3.89
CA VAL A 241 -15.64 0.95 4.78
C VAL A 241 -14.24 0.35 4.57
N SER A 242 -13.78 0.23 3.31
CA SER A 242 -12.46 -0.33 3.02
C SER A 242 -11.32 0.55 3.56
N VAL A 243 -11.47 1.88 3.45
CA VAL A 243 -10.53 2.87 3.99
C VAL A 243 -10.48 2.80 5.51
N ILE A 244 -11.63 2.69 6.18
CA ILE A 244 -11.69 2.58 7.65
C ILE A 244 -11.00 1.29 8.11
N ILE A 245 -11.27 0.16 7.46
CA ILE A 245 -10.61 -1.11 7.76
C ILE A 245 -9.10 -1.00 7.55
N SER A 246 -8.64 -0.39 6.46
CA SER A 246 -7.22 -0.19 6.19
C SER A 246 -6.54 0.72 7.23
N ALA A 247 -7.15 1.86 7.55
CA ALA A 247 -6.66 2.80 8.54
C ALA A 247 -6.61 2.22 9.96
N SER A 248 -7.53 1.31 10.31
CA SER A 248 -7.59 0.65 11.61
C SER A 248 -6.40 -0.30 11.89
N ARG A 249 -5.60 -0.66 10.88
CA ARG A 249 -4.40 -1.52 11.03
C ARG A 249 -3.17 -0.80 11.64
N LYS A 250 -3.34 0.43 12.17
CA LYS A 250 -2.44 1.14 13.11
C LYS A 250 -0.95 1.32 12.71
N LYS A 251 -0.61 1.41 11.42
CA LYS A 251 0.74 1.81 10.98
C LYS A 251 0.75 3.24 10.44
N ARG A 252 1.60 4.13 10.99
CA ARG A 252 1.67 5.57 10.61
C ARG A 252 1.87 5.80 9.11
N LYS A 253 2.69 4.96 8.45
CA LYS A 253 2.92 5.05 7.01
C LYS A 253 1.70 4.62 6.19
N THR A 254 0.88 3.67 6.70
CA THR A 254 -0.40 3.25 6.07
C THR A 254 -1.46 4.30 6.15
N ALA A 255 -1.59 4.94 7.31
CA ALA A 255 -2.49 6.09 7.42
C ALA A 255 -2.11 7.21 6.44
N SER A 256 -0.82 7.48 6.25
CA SER A 256 -0.34 8.51 5.33
C SER A 256 -0.57 8.16 3.86
N LEU A 257 -0.33 6.90 3.48
CA LEU A 257 -0.57 6.42 2.11
C LEU A 257 -2.06 6.44 1.78
N THR A 258 -2.90 5.84 2.64
CA THR A 258 -4.36 5.81 2.47
C THR A 258 -4.95 7.23 2.44
N PHE A 259 -4.39 8.16 3.22
CA PHE A 259 -4.79 9.57 3.15
C PHE A 259 -4.47 10.20 1.79
N SER A 260 -3.28 9.95 1.24
CA SER A 260 -2.90 10.46 -0.09
C SER A 260 -3.73 9.84 -1.22
N GLU A 261 -4.07 8.55 -1.12
CA GLU A 261 -4.95 7.88 -2.08
C GLU A 261 -6.35 8.48 -2.06
N LEU A 262 -6.93 8.65 -0.88
CA LEU A 262 -8.26 9.21 -0.71
C LEU A 262 -8.32 10.66 -1.18
N TYR A 263 -7.33 11.47 -0.82
CA TYR A 263 -7.24 12.86 -1.26
C TYR A 263 -7.12 12.94 -2.79
N GLY A 264 -6.27 12.10 -3.40
CA GLY A 264 -6.11 12.02 -4.85
C GLY A 264 -7.41 11.60 -5.55
N ALA A 265 -8.06 10.54 -5.07
CA ALA A 265 -9.30 10.03 -5.64
C ALA A 265 -10.43 11.06 -5.61
N VAL A 266 -10.66 11.71 -4.46
CA VAL A 266 -11.69 12.74 -4.31
C VAL A 266 -11.39 13.95 -5.20
N THR A 267 -10.14 14.42 -5.24
CA THR A 267 -9.76 15.58 -6.06
C THR A 267 -9.93 15.30 -7.55
N MET A 268 -9.49 14.13 -8.02
CA MET A 268 -9.64 13.72 -9.41
C MET A 268 -11.10 13.59 -9.81
N ASN A 269 -11.90 12.89 -8.99
CA ASN A 269 -13.32 12.67 -9.29
C ASN A 269 -14.08 14.00 -9.36
N ASN A 270 -13.88 14.88 -8.38
CA ASN A 270 -14.58 16.16 -8.33
C ASN A 270 -14.15 17.09 -9.48
N LEU A 271 -12.85 17.19 -9.78
CA LEU A 271 -12.37 18.06 -10.86
C LEU A 271 -12.84 17.58 -12.24
N LEU A 272 -12.77 16.28 -12.51
CA LEU A 272 -13.23 15.70 -13.78
C LEU A 272 -14.75 15.80 -13.92
N CYS A 273 -15.51 15.45 -12.87
CA CYS A 273 -16.97 15.51 -12.88
C CYS A 273 -17.46 16.95 -13.09
N LEU A 274 -16.93 17.91 -12.32
CA LEU A 274 -17.28 19.33 -12.47
C LEU A 274 -16.93 19.84 -13.87
N SER A 275 -15.76 19.49 -14.39
CA SER A 275 -15.33 19.93 -15.73
C SER A 275 -16.24 19.39 -16.84
N VAL A 276 -16.59 18.11 -16.79
CA VAL A 276 -17.50 17.48 -17.77
C VAL A 276 -18.91 18.05 -17.65
N PHE A 277 -19.40 18.26 -16.42
CA PHE A 277 -20.71 18.85 -16.17
C PHE A 277 -20.81 20.27 -16.74
N LEU A 278 -19.83 21.14 -16.44
CA LEU A 278 -19.78 22.51 -16.98
C LEU A 278 -19.67 22.53 -18.50
N ALA A 279 -18.89 21.62 -19.09
CA ALA A 279 -18.78 21.49 -20.53
C ALA A 279 -20.13 21.12 -21.18
N LEU A 280 -20.91 20.21 -20.57
CA LEU A 280 -22.24 19.84 -21.04
C LEU A 280 -23.24 20.99 -20.92
N VAL A 281 -23.25 21.71 -19.79
CA VAL A 281 -24.09 22.90 -19.60
C VAL A 281 -23.80 23.95 -20.69
N TYR A 282 -22.52 24.21 -20.95
CA TYR A 282 -22.10 25.16 -21.99
C TYR A 282 -22.51 24.73 -23.40
N ILE A 283 -22.26 23.48 -23.78
CA ILE A 283 -22.57 22.97 -25.13
C ILE A 283 -24.08 22.89 -25.36
N ARG A 284 -24.86 22.54 -24.33
CA ARG A 284 -26.32 22.41 -24.42
C ARG A 284 -27.06 23.73 -24.19
N GLY A 285 -26.36 24.80 -23.78
CA GLY A 285 -26.97 26.10 -23.48
C GLY A 285 -27.98 26.05 -22.34
N LEU A 286 -27.75 25.20 -21.33
CA LEU A 286 -28.64 25.07 -20.18
C LEU A 286 -28.50 26.28 -19.26
N THR A 287 -29.60 26.69 -18.61
CA THR A 287 -29.56 27.75 -17.59
C THR A 287 -28.79 27.24 -16.37
N TRP A 288 -27.93 28.10 -15.84
CA TRP A 288 -27.13 27.81 -14.65
C TRP A 288 -27.82 28.44 -13.43
N ASP A 289 -28.56 27.61 -12.71
CA ASP A 289 -29.39 28.04 -11.56
C ASP A 289 -28.87 27.48 -10.22
N PHE A 290 -27.64 26.95 -10.20
CA PHE A 290 -26.99 26.34 -9.02
C PHE A 290 -25.70 27.07 -8.61
N SER A 291 -25.69 28.39 -8.78
CA SER A 291 -24.50 29.22 -8.60
C SER A 291 -24.11 29.33 -7.13
N SER A 292 -25.12 29.45 -6.25
CA SER A 292 -24.92 29.52 -4.80
C SER A 292 -24.31 28.23 -4.26
N GLU A 293 -24.80 27.05 -4.64
CA GLU A 293 -24.32 25.78 -4.10
C GLU A 293 -22.89 25.50 -4.51
N VAL A 294 -22.59 25.65 -5.80
CA VAL A 294 -21.25 25.40 -6.34
C VAL A 294 -20.24 26.39 -5.73
N LEU A 295 -20.62 27.65 -5.55
CA LEU A 295 -19.77 28.66 -4.92
C LEU A 295 -19.45 28.31 -3.46
N VAL A 296 -20.44 27.87 -2.68
CA VAL A 296 -20.24 27.46 -1.29
C VAL A 296 -19.30 26.26 -1.20
N ILE A 297 -19.50 25.25 -2.04
CA ILE A 297 -18.63 24.06 -2.12
C ILE A 297 -17.21 24.48 -2.49
N LEU A 298 -17.04 25.34 -3.49
CA LEU A 298 -15.73 25.83 -3.92
C LEU A 298 -15.00 26.59 -2.81
N ILE A 299 -15.69 27.46 -2.07
CA ILE A 299 -15.09 28.19 -0.94
C ILE A 299 -14.61 27.21 0.14
N VAL A 300 -15.46 26.25 0.52
CA VAL A 300 -15.11 25.24 1.52
C VAL A 300 -13.92 24.40 1.05
N CYS A 301 -13.91 23.96 -0.21
CA CYS A 301 -12.80 23.23 -0.80
C CYS A 301 -11.51 24.06 -0.78
N LEU A 302 -11.53 25.33 -1.21
CA LEU A 302 -10.35 26.20 -1.21
C LEU A 302 -9.80 26.42 0.20
N LEU A 303 -10.67 26.62 1.20
CA LEU A 303 -10.25 26.78 2.59
C LEU A 303 -9.57 25.51 3.14
N VAL A 304 -10.17 24.34 2.90
CA VAL A 304 -9.59 23.04 3.33
C VAL A 304 -8.29 22.75 2.59
N SER A 305 -8.24 23.00 1.27
CA SER A 305 -7.04 22.81 0.46
C SER A 305 -5.91 23.75 0.88
N ALA A 306 -6.20 25.03 1.18
CA ALA A 306 -5.22 25.96 1.69
C ALA A 306 -4.68 25.49 3.06
N PHE A 307 -5.57 25.14 3.99
CA PHE A 307 -5.17 24.61 5.30
C PHE A 307 -4.29 23.35 5.19
N ALA A 308 -4.66 22.42 4.32
CA ALA A 308 -3.90 21.21 4.04
C ALA A 308 -2.55 21.50 3.37
N SER A 309 -2.45 22.53 2.53
CA SER A 309 -1.21 22.91 1.84
C SER A 309 -0.14 23.45 2.80
N PHE A 310 -0.54 24.19 3.83
CA PHE A 310 0.39 24.75 4.82
C PHE A 310 0.80 23.77 5.93
N ARG A 311 0.15 22.59 6.02
CA ARG A 311 0.33 21.65 7.15
C ARG A 311 0.65 20.26 6.64
N THR A 312 1.86 19.78 6.94
CA THR A 312 2.32 18.43 6.60
C THR A 312 1.95 17.38 7.65
N THR A 313 1.44 17.80 8.81
CA THR A 313 1.03 16.91 9.90
C THR A 313 -0.38 17.28 10.36
N PHE A 314 -1.29 16.29 10.32
CA PHE A 314 -2.70 16.45 10.69
C PHE A 314 -2.93 15.89 12.11
N PRO A 315 -3.02 16.74 13.13
CA PRO A 315 -3.39 16.31 14.48
C PRO A 315 -4.89 15.98 14.57
N LEU A 316 -5.29 15.11 15.51
CA LEU A 316 -6.66 14.60 15.62
C LEU A 316 -7.77 15.67 15.63
N TRP A 317 -7.51 16.86 16.18
CA TRP A 317 -8.51 17.94 16.21
C TRP A 317 -8.91 18.44 14.82
N THR A 318 -8.07 18.28 13.79
CA THR A 318 -8.45 18.64 12.41
C THR A 318 -9.57 17.76 11.87
N SER A 319 -9.70 16.53 12.37
CA SER A 319 -10.83 15.66 12.04
C SER A 319 -12.13 16.23 12.59
N SER A 320 -12.14 16.75 13.83
CA SER A 320 -13.31 17.40 14.41
C SER A 320 -13.73 18.63 13.62
N VAL A 321 -12.78 19.44 13.16
CA VAL A 321 -13.06 20.59 12.28
C VAL A 321 -13.69 20.12 10.96
N ALA A 322 -13.14 19.09 10.33
CA ALA A 322 -13.69 18.53 9.09
C ALA A 322 -15.13 18.00 9.26
N PHE A 323 -15.42 17.31 10.37
CA PHE A 323 -16.77 16.82 10.68
C PHE A 323 -17.79 17.95 10.88
N ILE A 324 -17.38 19.10 11.41
CA ILE A 324 -18.26 20.27 11.61
C ILE A 324 -18.44 21.06 10.32
N LEU A 325 -17.43 21.07 9.45
CA LEU A 325 -17.45 21.86 8.22
C LEU A 325 -18.54 21.38 7.23
N TYR A 326 -18.83 20.08 7.19
CA TYR A 326 -19.87 19.50 6.34
C TYR A 326 -21.31 19.94 6.68
N PRO A 327 -21.81 19.81 7.94
CA PRO A 327 -23.11 20.35 8.30
C PRO A 327 -23.15 21.88 8.22
N PHE A 328 -22.02 22.55 8.47
CA PHE A 328 -21.91 24.00 8.26
C PHE A 328 -22.11 24.40 6.81
N SER A 329 -21.50 23.69 5.84
CA SER A 329 -21.70 23.98 4.42
C SER A 329 -23.15 23.77 3.98
N LEU A 330 -23.83 22.74 4.50
CA LEU A 330 -25.24 22.49 4.23
C LEU A 330 -26.13 23.60 4.79
N ALA A 331 -25.87 24.06 6.02
CA ALA A 331 -26.59 25.17 6.62
C ALA A 331 -26.40 26.47 5.81
N LEU A 332 -25.18 26.72 5.31
CA LEU A 332 -24.87 27.91 4.53
C LEU A 332 -25.58 27.90 3.17
N VAL A 333 -25.63 26.75 2.49
CA VAL A 333 -26.44 26.57 1.26
C VAL A 333 -27.92 26.82 1.55
N TYR A 334 -28.46 26.23 2.63
CA TYR A 334 -29.85 26.41 3.01
C TYR A 334 -30.20 27.89 3.24
N VAL A 335 -29.32 28.63 3.93
CA VAL A 335 -29.50 30.07 4.17
C VAL A 335 -29.42 30.87 2.87
N LEU A 336 -28.45 30.60 1.99
CA LEU A 336 -28.34 31.30 0.70
C LEU A 336 -29.58 31.09 -0.17
N ASN A 337 -30.06 29.84 -0.27
CA ASN A 337 -31.19 29.51 -1.13
C ASN A 337 -32.51 30.00 -0.54
N TYR A 338 -32.76 29.76 0.75
CA TYR A 338 -34.08 29.97 1.34
C TYR A 338 -34.27 31.36 1.96
N VAL A 339 -33.19 32.00 2.45
CA VAL A 339 -33.27 33.33 3.08
C VAL A 339 -32.93 34.43 2.09
N PHE A 340 -31.91 34.24 1.26
CA PHE A 340 -31.46 35.26 0.30
C PHE A 340 -32.04 35.08 -1.11
N GLY A 341 -32.70 33.95 -1.40
CA GLY A 341 -33.29 33.68 -2.71
C GLY A 341 -32.27 33.61 -3.83
N TRP A 342 -31.02 33.26 -3.51
CA TRP A 342 -29.92 33.21 -4.45
C TRP A 342 -29.84 31.79 -5.04
N SER A 343 -30.27 31.65 -6.29
CA SER A 343 -30.09 30.47 -7.15
C SER A 343 -28.89 30.67 -8.08
#